data_AF-A0AAV5ARA8-F1
#
_entry.id   AF-A0AAV5ARA8-F1
#
_cell.length_a   1.000
_cell.length_b   1.000
_cell.length_c   1.000
_cell.angle_alpha   90.00
_cell.angle_beta   90.00
_cell.angle_gamma   90.00
#
_symmetry.space_group_name_H-M   'P 1'
#
loop_
_entity.id
_entity.type
_entity.pdbx_description
1 polymer ?
#
loop_
_entity_poly.entity_id
_entity_poly.type
_entity_poly.pdbx_seq_one_letter_code
_entity_poly.pdbx_strand_id
1 'polypeptide(L)'
;MNTERKNLTPRFEEEIITTSDISQMRGKFLAKRLLRTWQEEFIDEDTGEAVNIERKELIMDKGTLLGSDELSEINFFLQSGDIQEVEVSNIQRMGTFANGTGSLWVVTAEMLGKNKNFYLGAVSVNQAQEIAIDYIEQNYDGVFHIVSVKSLSYVDLVSFSKAEPNDKEAFHYKIDVEITIELEDDQVSHKKEFIVKASDAEEAKALCEAFYQQYGTDEQFTMKLLSAKKLNVEAIIERSFWTKYLENERKNEVLD
;
A
#
# COMPACT_ATOMS: atom_id res chain seq x y z
N MET A 1 -9.01 -7.45 36.09
CA MET A 1 -9.94 -6.51 35.41
C MET A 1 -10.94 -7.34 34.64
N ASN A 2 -12.21 -7.24 35.00
CA ASN A 2 -13.29 -7.92 34.31
C ASN A 2 -13.58 -7.11 33.03
N THR A 3 -12.99 -7.51 31.91
CA THR A 3 -13.23 -6.84 30.63
C THR A 3 -14.62 -7.26 30.18
N GLU A 4 -15.63 -6.41 30.42
CA GLU A 4 -16.94 -6.60 29.79
C GLU A 4 -16.72 -6.78 28.29
N ARG A 5 -17.15 -7.93 27.75
CA ARG A 5 -17.08 -8.18 26.32
C ARG A 5 -17.99 -7.18 25.64
N LYS A 6 -17.40 -6.20 24.94
CA LYS A 6 -18.14 -5.27 24.09
C LYS A 6 -18.90 -6.11 23.05
N ASN A 7 -20.22 -5.97 22.99
CA ASN A 7 -21.02 -6.59 21.93
C ASN A 7 -20.54 -6.04 20.58
N LEU A 8 -20.18 -6.92 19.65
CA LEU A 8 -19.65 -6.56 18.34
C LEU A 8 -20.78 -6.59 17.31
N THR A 9 -20.94 -5.50 16.56
CA THR A 9 -21.87 -5.44 15.42
C THR A 9 -21.11 -5.67 14.12
N PRO A 10 -21.52 -6.62 13.27
CA PRO A 10 -20.89 -6.85 11.98
C PRO A 10 -21.20 -5.73 10.99
N ARG A 11 -20.41 -5.61 9.92
CA ARG A 11 -20.57 -4.54 8.92
C ARG A 11 -21.91 -4.56 8.19
N PHE A 12 -22.50 -5.73 7.96
CA PHE A 12 -23.78 -5.83 7.27
C PHE A 12 -24.99 -5.43 8.15
N GLU A 13 -24.78 -5.24 9.46
CA GLU A 13 -25.77 -4.70 10.41
C GLU A 13 -25.44 -3.23 10.78
N GLU A 14 -24.49 -2.61 10.06
CA GLU A 14 -24.15 -1.21 10.27
C GLU A 14 -25.27 -0.30 9.75
N GLU A 15 -25.70 0.63 10.60
CA GLU A 15 -26.66 1.65 10.24
C GLU A 15 -25.89 2.93 9.92
N ILE A 16 -25.89 3.29 8.64
CA ILE A 16 -25.35 4.56 8.15
C ILE A 16 -26.53 5.45 7.80
N ILE A 17 -26.51 6.68 8.31
CA ILE A 17 -27.47 7.70 7.93
C ILE A 17 -26.72 8.96 7.47
N THR A 18 -27.28 9.63 6.48
CA THR A 18 -26.83 10.95 6.05
C THR A 18 -27.90 11.95 6.45
N THR A 19 -27.52 12.97 7.23
CA THR A 19 -28.49 13.90 7.83
C THR A 19 -27.84 15.25 8.12
N SER A 20 -28.65 16.30 8.16
CA SER A 20 -28.28 17.61 8.73
C SER A 20 -28.83 17.81 10.14
N ASP A 21 -29.62 16.86 10.65
CA ASP A 21 -30.20 16.90 11.99
C ASP A 21 -29.20 16.43 13.06
N ILE A 22 -28.67 17.39 13.80
CA ILE A 22 -27.72 17.20 14.92
C ILE A 22 -28.24 16.20 15.97
N SER A 23 -29.55 16.11 16.18
CA SER A 23 -30.12 15.20 17.18
C SER A 23 -29.90 13.73 16.81
N GLN A 24 -29.90 13.42 15.51
CA GLN A 24 -29.70 12.06 14.97
C GLN A 24 -28.24 11.62 14.97
N MET A 25 -27.31 12.58 15.06
CA MET A 25 -25.86 12.35 15.06
C MET A 25 -25.31 12.01 16.45
N ARG A 26 -26.00 12.42 17.51
CA ARG A 26 -25.51 12.29 18.90
C ARG A 26 -25.19 10.85 19.27
N GLY A 27 -23.99 10.63 19.78
CA GLY A 27 -23.52 9.30 20.21
C GLY A 27 -23.20 8.34 19.07
N LYS A 28 -23.26 8.81 17.81
CA LYS A 28 -22.79 8.08 16.63
C LYS A 28 -21.37 8.48 16.29
N PHE A 29 -20.79 7.83 15.29
CA PHE A 29 -19.45 8.10 14.79
C PHE A 29 -19.51 8.69 13.38
N LEU A 30 -18.58 9.55 12.99
CA LEU A 30 -18.46 9.96 11.59
C LEU A 30 -18.14 8.75 10.69
N ALA A 31 -18.94 8.55 9.64
CA ALA A 31 -18.77 7.44 8.70
C ALA A 31 -17.69 7.72 7.64
N LYS A 32 -17.46 9.00 7.32
CA LYS A 32 -16.42 9.52 6.42
C LYS A 32 -15.74 10.75 7.02
N ARG A 33 -14.63 11.20 6.41
CA ARG A 33 -14.02 12.48 6.77
C ARG A 33 -15.01 13.60 6.44
N LEU A 34 -15.18 14.53 7.38
CA LEU A 34 -15.98 15.71 7.16
C LEU A 34 -15.06 16.78 6.58
N LEU A 35 -15.31 17.16 5.33
CA LEU A 35 -14.51 18.13 4.60
C LEU A 35 -15.36 19.35 4.27
N ARG A 36 -14.76 20.52 4.37
CA ARG A 36 -15.26 21.74 3.74
C ARG A 36 -14.72 21.80 2.32
N THR A 37 -15.55 22.20 1.36
CA THR A 37 -15.15 22.31 -0.05
C THR A 37 -15.56 23.66 -0.62
N TRP A 38 -14.64 24.36 -1.27
CA TRP A 38 -14.90 25.62 -1.96
C TRP A 38 -14.12 25.71 -3.27
N GLN A 39 -14.60 26.54 -4.19
CA GLN A 39 -13.94 26.81 -5.46
C GLN A 39 -13.16 28.12 -5.36
N GLU A 40 -11.91 28.12 -5.79
CA GLU A 40 -11.09 29.32 -5.97
C GLU A 40 -10.87 29.57 -7.46
N GLU A 41 -11.24 30.76 -7.93
CA GLU A 41 -11.00 31.17 -9.31
C GLU A 41 -9.59 31.79 -9.41
N PHE A 42 -8.77 31.25 -10.29
CA PHE A 42 -7.47 31.80 -10.66
C PHE A 42 -7.52 32.25 -12.12
N ILE A 43 -6.96 33.42 -12.42
CA ILE A 43 -6.80 33.85 -13.81
C ILE A 43 -5.40 33.44 -14.25
N ASP A 44 -5.33 32.63 -15.30
CA ASP A 44 -4.06 32.26 -15.93
C ASP A 44 -3.42 33.49 -16.58
N GLU A 45 -2.21 33.85 -16.17
CA GLU A 45 -1.55 35.09 -16.61
C GLU A 45 -1.18 35.09 -18.10
N ASP A 46 -1.00 33.91 -18.70
CA ASP A 46 -0.57 33.76 -20.09
C ASP A 46 -1.77 33.73 -21.07
N THR A 47 -2.92 33.22 -20.62
CA THR A 47 -4.11 33.01 -21.46
C THR A 47 -5.30 33.90 -21.11
N GLY A 48 -5.35 34.44 -19.88
CA GLY A 48 -6.49 35.21 -19.37
C GLY A 48 -7.74 34.37 -19.08
N GLU A 49 -7.63 33.03 -19.14
CA GLU A 49 -8.72 32.12 -18.81
C GLU A 49 -8.86 31.95 -17.29
N ALA A 50 -10.10 31.90 -16.80
CA ALA A 50 -10.38 31.59 -15.40
C ALA A 50 -10.35 30.08 -15.20
N VAL A 51 -9.41 29.61 -14.39
CA VAL A 51 -9.29 28.23 -13.94
C VAL A 51 -9.86 28.12 -12.54
N ASN A 52 -10.85 27.25 -12.37
CA ASN A 52 -11.43 26.95 -11.06
C ASN A 52 -10.71 25.78 -10.42
N ILE A 53 -10.21 25.99 -9.20
CA ILE A 53 -9.56 24.96 -8.40
C ILE A 53 -10.44 24.64 -7.20
N GLU A 54 -10.84 23.37 -7.07
CA GLU A 54 -11.52 22.89 -5.89
C GLU A 54 -10.53 22.75 -4.72
N ARG A 55 -10.82 23.42 -3.61
CA ARG A 55 -10.10 23.26 -2.34
C ARG A 55 -10.90 22.40 -1.39
N LYS A 56 -10.20 21.59 -0.60
CA LYS A 56 -10.78 20.75 0.46
C LYS A 56 -10.03 21.01 1.76
N GLU A 57 -10.75 21.30 2.84
CA GLU A 57 -10.20 21.43 4.20
C GLU A 57 -10.83 20.38 5.10
N LEU A 58 -10.00 19.70 5.90
CA LEU A 58 -10.47 18.71 6.86
C LEU A 58 -11.05 19.41 8.09
N ILE A 59 -12.35 19.23 8.31
CA ILE A 59 -13.02 19.66 9.55
C ILE A 59 -12.81 18.60 10.63
N MET A 60 -13.12 17.34 10.32
CA MET A 60 -13.08 16.25 11.29
C MET A 60 -12.78 14.90 10.66
N ASP A 61 -11.99 14.09 11.35
CA ASP A 61 -11.61 12.76 10.87
C ASP A 61 -12.74 11.73 11.02
N LYS A 62 -12.71 10.75 10.11
CA LYS A 62 -13.59 9.58 10.13
C LYS A 62 -13.43 8.80 11.43
N GLY A 63 -14.54 8.31 11.99
CA GLY A 63 -14.54 7.51 13.21
C GLY A 63 -14.52 8.34 14.50
N THR A 64 -14.60 9.66 14.41
CA THR A 64 -14.77 10.54 15.57
C THR A 64 -16.15 10.31 16.21
N LEU A 65 -16.20 10.17 17.54
CA LEU A 65 -17.44 10.06 18.31
C LEU A 65 -18.10 11.44 18.42
N LEU A 66 -19.38 11.53 18.09
CA LEU A 66 -20.11 12.79 18.08
C LEU A 66 -20.72 13.10 19.44
N GLY A 67 -19.95 13.83 20.26
CA GLY A 67 -20.32 14.38 21.56
C GLY A 67 -20.89 15.80 21.48
N SER A 68 -20.84 16.56 22.57
CA SER A 68 -21.35 17.93 22.59
C SER A 68 -20.54 18.87 21.72
N ASP A 69 -19.22 18.73 21.74
CA ASP A 69 -18.29 19.69 21.17
C ASP A 69 -18.21 19.48 19.66
N GLU A 70 -18.12 18.22 19.23
CA GLU A 70 -18.13 17.82 17.83
C GLU A 70 -19.43 18.23 17.13
N LEU A 71 -20.57 18.05 17.81
CA LEU A 71 -21.86 18.47 17.26
C LEU A 71 -21.99 19.99 17.18
N SER A 72 -21.37 20.72 18.10
CA SER A 72 -21.38 22.20 18.07
C SER A 72 -20.57 22.72 16.88
N GLU A 73 -19.42 22.11 16.62
CA GLU A 73 -18.59 22.39 15.45
C GLU A 73 -19.31 22.04 14.14
N ILE A 74 -19.88 20.83 14.04
CA ILE A 74 -20.68 20.42 12.86
C ILE A 74 -21.84 21.39 12.62
N ASN A 75 -22.55 21.78 13.67
CA ASN A 75 -23.66 22.71 13.55
C ASN A 75 -23.18 24.08 13.04
N PHE A 76 -22.02 24.56 13.46
CA PHE A 76 -21.44 25.80 12.92
C PHE A 76 -21.27 25.72 11.40
N PHE A 77 -20.66 24.64 10.89
CA PHE A 77 -20.44 24.46 9.45
C PHE A 77 -21.73 24.20 8.64
N LEU A 78 -22.74 23.57 9.25
CA LEU A 78 -24.06 23.42 8.62
C LEU A 78 -24.78 24.78 8.49
N GLN A 79 -24.70 25.62 9.52
CA GLN A 79 -25.35 26.93 9.52
C GLN A 79 -24.65 27.94 8.59
N SER A 80 -23.32 27.83 8.43
CA SER A 80 -22.59 28.63 7.44
C SER A 80 -22.82 28.16 6.00
N GLY A 81 -23.34 26.95 5.81
CA GLY A 81 -23.51 26.31 4.50
C GLY A 81 -22.22 25.75 3.92
N ASP A 82 -21.14 25.70 4.72
CA ASP A 82 -19.86 25.10 4.33
C ASP A 82 -19.97 23.57 4.13
N ILE A 83 -20.94 22.95 4.81
CA ILE A 83 -21.36 21.56 4.61
C ILE A 83 -22.90 21.49 4.56
N GLN A 84 -23.44 20.51 3.83
CA GLN A 84 -24.90 20.35 3.68
C GLN A 84 -25.47 19.24 4.56
N GLU A 85 -24.72 18.15 4.73
CA GLU A 85 -25.15 16.96 5.44
C GLU A 85 -23.92 16.19 5.95
N VAL A 86 -24.13 15.38 6.98
CA VAL A 86 -23.10 14.57 7.61
C VAL A 86 -23.52 13.11 7.59
N GLU A 87 -22.60 12.25 7.18
CA GLU A 87 -22.79 10.80 7.18
C GLU A 87 -22.24 10.22 8.48
N VAL A 88 -23.11 9.56 9.24
CA VAL A 88 -22.80 9.01 10.58
C VAL A 88 -23.17 7.54 10.66
N SER A 89 -22.39 6.79 11.43
CA SER A 89 -22.52 5.35 11.65
C SER A 89 -22.71 5.04 13.13
N ASN A 90 -23.52 4.02 13.43
CA ASN A 90 -23.61 3.45 14.77
C ASN A 90 -22.33 2.70 15.20
N ILE A 91 -21.36 2.50 14.31
CA ILE A 91 -20.10 1.79 14.56
C ILE A 91 -18.91 2.70 14.25
N GLN A 92 -17.89 2.66 15.10
CA GLN A 92 -16.63 3.35 14.82
C GLN A 92 -15.87 2.68 13.68
N ARG A 93 -15.62 3.41 12.59
CA ARG A 93 -14.84 2.96 11.44
C ARG A 93 -13.60 3.82 11.27
N MET A 94 -12.41 3.26 11.47
CA MET A 94 -11.14 3.99 11.26
C MET A 94 -10.24 3.35 10.21
N GLY A 95 -10.55 2.12 9.78
CA GLY A 95 -9.78 1.42 8.77
C GLY A 95 -9.83 2.15 7.42
N THR A 96 -8.65 2.39 6.86
CA THR A 96 -8.44 2.82 5.48
C THR A 96 -7.66 1.73 4.74
N PHE A 97 -7.87 1.62 3.43
CA PHE A 97 -6.99 0.82 2.62
C PHE A 97 -5.62 1.52 2.52
N ALA A 98 -4.55 0.74 2.55
CA ALA A 98 -3.25 1.26 2.16
C ALA A 98 -3.31 1.52 0.65
N ASN A 99 -3.34 2.81 0.28
CA ASN A 99 -3.15 3.30 -1.08
C ASN A 99 -1.88 4.15 -1.02
N GLY A 100 -0.82 3.79 -1.75
CA GLY A 100 0.47 4.47 -1.58
C GLY A 100 1.60 3.88 -2.40
N THR A 101 2.84 4.06 -1.93
CA THR A 101 4.07 3.66 -2.62
C THR A 101 4.03 2.17 -2.96
N GLY A 102 4.10 1.84 -4.26
CA GLY A 102 4.11 0.46 -4.73
C GLY A 102 5.14 -0.37 -3.96
N SER A 103 4.67 -1.41 -3.29
CA SER A 103 5.51 -2.36 -2.56
C SER A 103 5.59 -3.67 -3.33
N LEU A 104 6.56 -4.51 -2.98
CA LEU A 104 6.62 -5.86 -3.50
C LEU A 104 5.61 -6.72 -2.73
N TRP A 105 4.91 -7.60 -3.43
CA TRP A 105 3.91 -8.50 -2.87
C TRP A 105 4.22 -9.95 -3.25
N VAL A 106 3.76 -10.87 -2.41
CA VAL A 106 3.68 -12.30 -2.72
C VAL A 106 2.23 -12.73 -2.72
N VAL A 107 1.78 -13.24 -3.86
CA VAL A 107 0.48 -13.88 -4.03
C VAL A 107 0.70 -15.38 -4.15
N THR A 108 0.06 -16.15 -3.28
CA THR A 108 0.07 -17.61 -3.35
C THR A 108 -1.23 -18.08 -3.98
N ALA A 109 -1.13 -18.82 -5.07
CA ALA A 109 -2.26 -19.50 -5.69
C ALA A 109 -2.11 -21.02 -5.52
N GLU A 110 -3.22 -21.69 -5.19
CA GLU A 110 -3.29 -23.14 -5.23
C GLU A 110 -3.75 -23.58 -6.62
N MET A 111 -2.93 -24.42 -7.25
CA MET A 111 -3.19 -25.01 -8.56
C MET A 111 -2.93 -26.51 -8.47
N LEU A 112 -3.94 -27.32 -8.80
CA LEU A 112 -3.85 -28.78 -8.76
C LEU A 112 -3.32 -29.31 -7.41
N GLY A 113 -3.79 -28.71 -6.30
CA GLY A 113 -3.39 -29.09 -4.93
C GLY A 113 -1.98 -28.66 -4.52
N LYS A 114 -1.32 -27.79 -5.29
CA LYS A 114 0.01 -27.25 -4.98
C LYS A 114 -0.02 -25.73 -4.89
N ASN A 115 0.62 -25.21 -3.84
CA ASN A 115 0.82 -23.78 -3.66
C ASN A 115 1.98 -23.27 -4.54
N LYS A 116 1.69 -22.26 -5.35
CA LYS A 116 2.63 -21.54 -6.22
C LYS A 116 2.67 -20.08 -5.80
N ASN A 117 3.86 -19.51 -5.67
CA ASN A 117 4.04 -18.11 -5.24
C ASN A 117 4.45 -17.22 -6.40
N PHE A 118 3.72 -16.13 -6.57
CA PHE A 118 3.92 -15.10 -7.58
C PHE A 118 4.34 -13.81 -6.90
N TYR A 119 5.43 -13.21 -7.37
CA TYR A 119 5.97 -11.96 -6.82
C TYR A 119 5.67 -10.81 -7.79
N LEU A 120 5.16 -9.70 -7.29
CA LEU A 120 4.69 -8.58 -8.13
C LEU A 120 4.69 -7.25 -7.38
N GLY A 121 4.75 -6.14 -8.09
CA GLY A 121 4.56 -4.81 -7.50
C GLY A 121 3.08 -4.44 -7.46
N ALA A 122 2.60 -3.90 -6.33
CA ALA A 122 1.24 -3.38 -6.20
C ALA A 122 1.14 -2.34 -5.08
N VAL A 123 0.08 -1.53 -5.10
CA VAL A 123 -0.19 -0.52 -4.06
C VAL A 123 -1.21 -0.96 -3.02
N SER A 124 -1.99 -2.00 -3.32
CA SER A 124 -3.04 -2.51 -2.45
C SER A 124 -3.17 -4.04 -2.53
N VAL A 125 -3.84 -4.64 -1.55
CA VAL A 125 -4.16 -6.08 -1.54
C VAL A 125 -4.99 -6.46 -2.76
N ASN A 126 -5.99 -5.65 -3.09
CA ASN A 126 -6.92 -5.92 -4.19
C ASN A 126 -6.18 -5.87 -5.53
N GLN A 127 -5.36 -4.84 -5.75
CA GLN A 127 -4.57 -4.75 -6.98
C GLN A 127 -3.58 -5.92 -7.10
N ALA A 128 -2.95 -6.32 -5.99
CA ALA A 128 -2.07 -7.48 -6.02
C ALA A 128 -2.81 -8.76 -6.44
N GLN A 129 -4.05 -8.95 -5.99
CA GLN A 129 -4.91 -10.05 -6.42
C GLN A 129 -5.24 -9.97 -7.91
N GLU A 130 -5.69 -8.81 -8.38
CA GLU A 130 -6.06 -8.59 -9.78
C GLU A 130 -4.90 -8.86 -10.73
N ILE A 131 -3.71 -8.29 -10.45
CA ILE A 131 -2.51 -8.52 -11.26
C ILE A 131 -2.15 -10.00 -11.29
N ALA A 132 -2.19 -10.68 -10.15
CA ALA A 132 -1.86 -12.10 -10.09
C ALA A 132 -2.86 -12.96 -10.85
N ILE A 133 -4.17 -12.69 -10.71
CA ILE A 133 -5.23 -13.39 -11.43
C ILE A 133 -5.03 -13.21 -12.94
N ASP A 134 -4.88 -11.97 -13.41
CA ASP A 134 -4.70 -11.65 -14.82
C ASP A 134 -3.46 -12.33 -15.41
N TYR A 135 -2.34 -12.26 -14.68
CA TYR A 135 -1.12 -12.95 -15.09
C TYR A 135 -1.30 -14.46 -15.14
N ILE A 136 -1.94 -15.06 -14.13
CA ILE A 136 -2.15 -16.51 -14.07
C ILE A 136 -3.05 -16.98 -15.20
N GLU A 137 -4.18 -16.32 -15.44
CA GLU A 137 -5.16 -16.69 -16.48
C GLU A 137 -4.55 -16.66 -17.89
N GLN A 138 -3.55 -15.80 -18.13
CA GLN A 138 -2.86 -15.71 -19.41
C GLN A 138 -1.71 -16.72 -19.59
N ASN A 139 -1.19 -17.28 -18.50
CA ASN A 139 0.04 -18.10 -18.53
C ASN A 139 -0.14 -19.55 -18.06
N TYR A 140 -1.26 -19.88 -17.42
CA TYR A 140 -1.52 -21.19 -16.84
C TYR A 140 -2.90 -21.71 -17.23
N ASP A 141 -2.97 -23.01 -17.50
CA ASP A 141 -4.23 -23.70 -17.75
C ASP A 141 -4.86 -24.20 -16.44
N GLY A 142 -6.19 -24.13 -16.38
CA GLY A 142 -7.00 -24.74 -15.33
C GLY A 142 -7.44 -23.77 -14.23
N VAL A 143 -8.23 -24.31 -13.30
CA VAL A 143 -8.80 -23.54 -12.19
C VAL A 143 -7.75 -23.38 -11.09
N PHE A 144 -7.72 -22.19 -10.50
CA PHE A 144 -6.86 -21.87 -9.38
C PHE A 144 -7.63 -21.07 -8.32
N HIS A 145 -7.08 -21.03 -7.12
CA HIS A 145 -7.61 -20.23 -6.02
C HIS A 145 -6.49 -19.40 -5.38
N ILE A 146 -6.71 -18.10 -5.20
CA ILE A 146 -5.78 -17.28 -4.41
C ILE A 146 -5.94 -17.65 -2.93
N VAL A 147 -4.86 -18.14 -2.32
CA VAL A 147 -4.83 -18.62 -0.93
C VAL A 147 -4.25 -17.57 0.02
N SER A 148 -3.34 -16.74 -0.46
CA SER A 148 -2.66 -15.75 0.38
C SER A 148 -2.17 -14.56 -0.46
N VAL A 149 -2.27 -13.36 0.11
CA VAL A 149 -1.67 -12.13 -0.43
C VAL A 149 -0.94 -11.43 0.71
N LYS A 150 0.36 -11.18 0.54
CA LYS A 150 1.22 -10.61 1.58
C LYS A 150 2.09 -9.52 1.01
N SER A 151 2.09 -8.35 1.64
CA SER A 151 3.03 -7.28 1.32
C SER A 151 4.40 -7.60 1.90
N LEU A 152 5.45 -7.31 1.14
CA LEU A 152 6.84 -7.33 1.55
C LEU A 152 7.30 -5.89 1.74
N SER A 153 7.25 -5.41 2.98
CA SER A 153 7.74 -4.08 3.32
C SER A 153 9.26 -4.06 3.37
N TYR A 154 9.89 -3.02 2.80
CA TYR A 154 11.35 -2.80 2.85
C TYR A 154 12.21 -3.91 2.22
N VAL A 155 11.67 -4.59 1.20
CA VAL A 155 12.41 -5.60 0.42
C VAL A 155 12.73 -5.06 -0.96
N ASP A 156 14.01 -5.06 -1.32
CA ASP A 156 14.45 -4.70 -2.68
C ASP A 156 14.55 -5.94 -3.57
N LEU A 157 13.96 -5.85 -4.75
CA LEU A 157 14.13 -6.85 -5.79
C LEU A 157 15.38 -6.50 -6.62
N VAL A 158 16.40 -7.34 -6.54
CA VAL A 158 17.67 -7.16 -7.23
C VAL A 158 17.60 -7.79 -8.62
N SER A 159 17.52 -6.95 -9.65
CA SER A 159 17.41 -7.36 -11.06
C SER A 159 18.73 -7.30 -11.84
N PHE A 160 19.87 -7.57 -11.18
CA PHE A 160 21.14 -7.78 -11.89
C PHE A 160 21.22 -9.21 -12.40
N SER A 161 20.95 -9.44 -13.69
CA SER A 161 21.28 -10.72 -14.29
C SER A 161 22.74 -10.70 -14.79
N LYS A 162 23.60 -11.51 -14.18
CA LYS A 162 24.82 -12.01 -14.86
C LYS A 162 24.62 -13.40 -15.48
N ALA A 163 23.49 -14.05 -15.22
CA ALA A 163 23.22 -15.40 -15.73
C ALA A 163 23.01 -15.37 -17.25
N GLU A 164 23.98 -15.91 -17.99
CA GLU A 164 23.72 -16.35 -19.36
C GLU A 164 22.75 -17.55 -19.34
N PRO A 165 21.99 -17.79 -20.41
CA PRO A 165 20.95 -18.84 -20.47
C PRO A 165 21.40 -20.28 -20.15
N ASN A 166 22.70 -20.52 -19.94
CA ASN A 166 23.30 -21.82 -19.62
C ASN A 166 23.94 -21.93 -18.23
N ASP A 167 23.79 -20.93 -17.36
CA ASP A 167 24.35 -21.03 -16.00
C ASP A 167 23.52 -21.95 -15.09
N LYS A 168 24.22 -22.63 -14.18
CA LYS A 168 23.74 -23.53 -13.12
C LYS A 168 22.36 -23.11 -12.59
N GLU A 169 21.47 -24.08 -12.29
CA GLU A 169 20.11 -23.85 -11.74
C GLU A 169 20.09 -22.67 -10.74
N ALA A 170 19.72 -21.48 -11.23
CA ALA A 170 19.69 -20.29 -10.42
C ALA A 170 18.36 -20.23 -9.67
N PHE A 171 18.42 -20.04 -8.36
CA PHE A 171 17.27 -19.96 -7.49
C PHE A 171 17.01 -18.52 -7.07
N HIS A 172 15.80 -18.23 -6.63
CA HIS A 172 15.50 -16.98 -5.95
C HIS A 172 15.81 -17.14 -4.47
N TYR A 173 16.64 -16.24 -3.95
CA TYR A 173 16.97 -16.15 -2.54
C TYR A 173 16.32 -14.90 -1.94
N LYS A 174 15.71 -15.06 -0.76
CA LYS A 174 15.52 -13.95 0.17
C LYS A 174 16.74 -13.92 1.07
N ILE A 175 17.49 -12.82 1.05
CA ILE A 175 18.61 -12.62 1.95
C ILE A 175 18.32 -11.48 2.93
N ASP A 176 18.73 -11.68 4.17
CA ASP A 176 18.68 -10.66 5.20
C ASP A 176 20.12 -10.23 5.47
N VAL A 177 20.39 -8.93 5.44
CA VAL A 177 21.73 -8.37 5.63
C VAL A 177 21.72 -7.26 6.67
N GLU A 178 22.87 -7.06 7.30
CA GLU A 178 23.19 -5.88 8.09
C GLU A 178 24.17 -5.03 7.27
N ILE A 179 23.80 -3.79 6.99
CA ILE A 179 24.59 -2.83 6.24
C ILE A 179 25.12 -1.81 7.24
N THR A 180 26.44 -1.67 7.31
CA THR A 180 27.12 -0.66 8.11
C THR A 180 27.73 0.36 7.17
N ILE A 181 27.28 1.60 7.25
CA ILE A 181 27.80 2.73 6.48
C ILE A 181 28.83 3.45 7.35
N GLU A 182 30.01 3.68 6.78
CA GLU A 182 31.08 4.44 7.41
C GLU A 182 30.95 5.92 7.02
N LEU A 183 30.76 6.77 8.02
CA LEU A 183 30.73 8.23 7.88
C LEU A 183 32.00 8.81 8.51
N GLU A 184 32.30 10.08 8.24
CA GLU A 184 33.57 10.70 8.67
C GLU A 184 33.84 10.57 10.19
N ASP A 185 32.81 10.65 11.03
CA ASP A 185 32.92 10.61 12.50
C ASP A 185 31.99 9.57 13.19
N ASP A 186 31.26 8.76 12.42
CA ASP A 186 30.29 7.80 12.97
C ASP A 186 30.09 6.56 12.07
N GLN A 187 29.46 5.52 12.61
CA GLN A 187 29.01 4.36 11.86
C GLN A 187 27.55 4.08 12.11
N VAL A 188 26.77 4.04 11.03
CA VAL A 188 25.34 3.75 11.09
C VAL A 188 25.09 2.37 10.52
N SER A 189 24.47 1.49 11.31
CA SER A 189 24.06 0.15 10.86
C SER A 189 22.54 0.02 10.80
N HIS A 190 22.06 -0.66 9.76
CA HIS A 190 20.65 -1.01 9.63
C HIS A 190 20.49 -2.35 8.93
N LYS A 191 19.32 -2.97 9.12
CA LYS A 191 18.97 -4.23 8.46
C LYS A 191 18.22 -3.97 7.17
N LYS A 192 18.49 -4.80 6.17
CA LYS A 192 17.82 -4.75 4.88
C LYS A 192 17.58 -6.15 4.33
N GLU A 193 16.47 -6.31 3.64
CA GLU A 193 16.10 -7.56 2.99
C GLU A 193 16.17 -7.39 1.47
N PHE A 194 16.67 -8.41 0.78
CA PHE A 194 16.72 -8.44 -0.67
C PHE A 194 16.12 -9.74 -1.21
N ILE A 195 15.50 -9.66 -2.39
CA ILE A 195 15.19 -10.82 -3.21
C ILE A 195 16.06 -10.78 -4.45
N VAL A 196 16.82 -11.83 -4.69
CA VAL A 196 17.80 -11.90 -5.78
C VAL A 196 17.81 -13.28 -6.40
N LYS A 197 17.99 -13.34 -7.73
CA LYS A 197 18.23 -14.60 -8.44
C LYS A 197 19.73 -14.88 -8.47
N ALA A 198 20.14 -16.02 -7.90
CA ALA A 198 21.54 -16.41 -7.77
C ALA A 198 21.67 -17.95 -7.72
N SER A 199 22.84 -18.49 -8.03
CA SER A 199 23.13 -19.92 -7.94
C SER A 199 23.35 -20.38 -6.48
N ASP A 200 23.91 -19.53 -5.64
CA ASP A 200 24.12 -19.78 -4.21
C ASP A 200 24.02 -18.49 -3.36
N ALA A 201 24.19 -18.65 -2.03
CA ALA A 201 24.07 -17.55 -1.08
C ALA A 201 25.25 -16.56 -1.14
N GLU A 202 26.42 -16.99 -1.59
CA GLU A 202 27.59 -16.11 -1.73
C GLU A 202 27.41 -15.20 -2.94
N GLU A 203 26.96 -15.76 -4.07
CA GLU A 203 26.59 -14.98 -5.24
C GLU A 203 25.42 -14.02 -4.95
N ALA A 204 24.40 -14.49 -4.22
CA ALA A 204 23.28 -13.64 -3.80
C ALA A 204 23.76 -12.40 -3.03
N LYS A 205 24.65 -12.59 -2.05
CA LYS A 205 25.24 -11.48 -1.28
C LYS A 205 26.01 -10.53 -2.18
N ALA A 206 26.87 -11.05 -3.05
CA ALA A 206 27.70 -10.24 -3.95
C ALA A 206 26.85 -9.39 -4.92
N LEU A 207 25.75 -9.95 -5.43
CA LEU A 207 24.80 -9.21 -6.28
C LEU A 207 24.08 -8.11 -5.50
N CYS A 208 23.70 -8.36 -4.24
CA CYS A 208 23.09 -7.34 -3.39
C CYS A 208 24.08 -6.24 -2.98
N GLU A 209 25.35 -6.57 -2.74
CA GLU A 209 26.42 -5.59 -2.54
C GLU A 209 26.58 -4.68 -3.77
N ALA A 210 26.67 -5.28 -4.96
CA ALA A 210 26.74 -4.51 -6.21
C ALA A 210 25.51 -3.61 -6.40
N PHE A 211 24.32 -4.11 -6.06
CA PHE A 211 23.09 -3.32 -6.10
C PHE A 211 23.12 -2.14 -5.15
N TYR A 212 23.52 -2.38 -3.90
CA TYR A 212 23.54 -1.35 -2.88
C TYR A 212 24.61 -0.30 -3.15
N GLN A 213 25.76 -0.69 -3.72
CA GLN A 213 26.78 0.25 -4.17
C GLN A 213 26.31 1.14 -5.33
N GLN A 214 25.46 0.61 -6.22
CA GLN A 214 24.99 1.37 -7.38
C GLN A 214 23.81 2.30 -7.07
N TYR A 215 22.91 1.90 -6.17
CA TYR A 215 21.64 2.59 -5.95
C TYR A 215 21.37 2.99 -4.49
N GLY A 216 22.16 2.48 -3.54
CA GLY A 216 21.91 2.63 -2.11
C GLY A 216 22.69 3.77 -1.46
N THR A 217 24.00 3.87 -1.72
CA THR A 217 24.85 4.91 -1.14
C THR A 217 26.13 5.13 -1.95
N ASP A 218 26.65 6.35 -1.92
CA ASP A 218 27.98 6.71 -2.43
C ASP A 218 29.08 6.54 -1.36
N GLU A 219 28.69 6.32 -0.10
CA GLU A 219 29.61 6.17 1.04
C GLU A 219 30.23 4.76 1.08
N GLN A 220 31.34 4.64 1.80
CA GLN A 220 31.88 3.30 2.10
C GLN A 220 30.93 2.54 3.01
N PHE A 221 30.69 1.27 2.68
CA PHE A 221 29.85 0.41 3.50
C PHE A 221 30.40 -1.01 3.55
N THR A 222 29.98 -1.74 4.57
CA THR A 222 30.15 -3.18 4.67
C THR A 222 28.79 -3.86 4.75
N MET A 223 28.65 -5.00 4.06
CA MET A 223 27.44 -5.81 4.11
C MET A 223 27.75 -7.16 4.76
N LYS A 224 27.02 -7.48 5.82
CA LYS A 224 27.10 -8.76 6.52
C LYS A 224 25.84 -9.58 6.24
N LEU A 225 26.02 -10.78 5.71
CA LEU A 225 24.92 -11.71 5.49
C LEU A 225 24.45 -12.27 6.84
N LEU A 226 23.17 -12.07 7.17
CA LEU A 226 22.54 -12.62 8.36
C LEU A 226 21.82 -13.94 8.05
N SER A 227 21.14 -14.00 6.91
CA SER A 227 20.39 -15.18 6.47
C SER A 227 20.28 -15.22 4.96
N ALA A 228 20.19 -16.43 4.40
CA ALA A 228 19.88 -16.65 2.99
C ALA A 228 18.91 -17.83 2.86
N LYS A 229 17.69 -17.57 2.41
CA LYS A 229 16.63 -18.56 2.27
C LYS A 229 16.24 -18.72 0.80
N LYS A 230 16.33 -19.96 0.29
CA LYS A 230 15.74 -20.31 -1.00
C LYS A 230 14.22 -20.11 -0.94
N LEU A 231 13.71 -19.34 -1.90
CA LEU A 231 12.29 -19.10 -2.06
C LEU A 231 11.70 -20.09 -3.07
N ASN A 232 10.50 -20.59 -2.77
CA ASN A 232 9.68 -21.25 -3.77
C ASN A 232 8.99 -20.14 -4.59
N VAL A 233 9.56 -19.82 -5.75
CA VAL A 233 9.05 -18.80 -6.67
C VAL A 233 8.56 -19.48 -7.92
N GLU A 234 7.28 -19.32 -8.23
CA GLU A 234 6.72 -19.74 -9.51
C GLU A 234 7.07 -18.71 -10.59
N ALA A 235 6.79 -17.43 -10.32
CA ALA A 235 7.14 -16.33 -11.21
C ALA A 235 7.38 -15.03 -10.43
N ILE A 236 8.25 -14.19 -11.00
CA ILE A 236 8.33 -12.76 -10.67
C ILE A 236 7.71 -12.02 -11.86
N ILE A 237 6.56 -11.41 -11.65
CA ILE A 237 5.81 -10.69 -12.68
C ILE A 237 6.57 -9.42 -13.06
N GLU A 238 6.81 -9.26 -14.36
CA GLU A 238 7.61 -8.15 -14.88
C GLU A 238 7.02 -6.79 -14.52
N ARG A 239 7.92 -5.83 -14.26
CA ARG A 239 7.55 -4.44 -13.94
C ARG A 239 6.64 -3.81 -14.99
N SER A 240 6.93 -4.06 -16.26
CA SER A 240 6.17 -3.57 -17.42
C SER A 240 4.70 -3.99 -17.39
N PHE A 241 4.39 -5.12 -16.76
CA PHE A 241 3.04 -5.65 -16.67
C PHE A 241 2.24 -4.92 -15.58
N TRP A 242 2.75 -4.92 -14.33
CA TRP A 242 2.01 -4.34 -13.22
C TRP A 242 2.02 -2.80 -13.18
N THR A 243 2.95 -2.12 -13.85
CA THR A 243 2.89 -0.65 -13.93
C THR A 243 1.66 -0.13 -14.66
N LYS A 244 1.08 -0.92 -15.59
CA LYS A 244 -0.16 -0.56 -16.29
C LYS A 244 -1.34 -0.43 -15.33
N TYR A 245 -1.37 -1.24 -14.27
CA TYR A 245 -2.38 -1.17 -13.22
C TYR A 245 -2.25 0.11 -12.38
N LEU A 246 -1.01 0.50 -12.06
CA LEU A 246 -0.71 1.73 -11.32
C LEU A 246 -1.07 3.00 -12.10
N GLU A 247 -0.91 2.98 -13.42
CA GLU A 247 -1.29 4.10 -14.28
C GLU A 247 -2.80 4.21 -14.43
N ASN A 248 -3.51 3.07 -14.47
CA ASN A 248 -4.95 3.04 -14.56
C ASN A 248 -5.62 3.54 -13.26
N GLU A 249 -5.14 3.10 -12.09
CA GLU A 249 -5.66 3.59 -10.80
C GLU A 249 -5.46 5.10 -10.63
N ARG A 250 -4.29 5.63 -10.98
CA ARG A 250 -4.02 7.08 -10.90
C ARG A 250 -4.92 7.91 -11.81
N LYS A 251 -5.35 7.38 -12.96
CA LYS A 251 -6.32 8.07 -13.82
C LYS A 251 -7.71 8.12 -13.20
N ASN A 252 -8.08 7.10 -12.44
CA ASN A 252 -9.37 7.03 -11.77
C ASN A 252 -9.42 7.91 -10.50
N GLU A 253 -8.31 8.04 -9.76
CA GLU A 253 -8.24 8.94 -8.59
C GLU A 253 -8.32 10.44 -8.94
N VAL A 254 -8.06 10.84 -10.20
CA VAL A 254 -8.19 12.25 -10.65
C VAL A 254 -9.64 12.60 -11.01
N LEU A 255 -10.54 11.61 -11.06
CA LEU A 255 -11.94 11.76 -11.47
C LEU A 255 -12.95 11.73 -10.30
N ASP A 256 -12.48 11.51 -9.07
CA ASP A 256 -13.26 11.51 -7.81
C ASP A 256 -12.79 12.64 -6.85
#